data_AF-A0A7S2QVY1-F1
#
_entry.id   AF-A0A7S2QVY1-F1
#
_cell.length_a   1.000
_cell.length_b   1.000
_cell.length_c   1.000
_cell.angle_alpha   90.00
_cell.angle_beta   90.00
_cell.angle_gamma   90.00
#
_symmetry.space_group_name_H-M   'P 1'
#
loop_
_entity.id
_entity.type
_entity.pdbx_description
1 polymer ?
#
loop_
_entity_poly.entity_id
_entity_poly.type
_entity_poly.pdbx_seq_one_letter_code
_entity_poly.pdbx_strand_id
1 'polypeptide(L)'
;EVKVGDDVWFPRFRKGCKVKSIQSFKEQVGVIKAGDRAGICVSGLDAKQLERGSCVGNGSDVVTVHMAIAKVSRVRMFKRLPMKHGKFHVTVGNDTVMAKVQFFGAKEIREKPEGGVWDTLNFETQEHYLESEDEGDDILSQWGLIKFDKPVVCRREESVIGSRLDTDEKCRLAWEGEIVETWDGKGKGGLEERIVFFSFKEKRCKVDRVGEEWKREEDGATVWFEVIAKNLFGKGAVMGDFKGLKLLSPQGDVGVLQGAFGMEGKFRVSFPGGTTVGEGEDLVLKFKRIKGDKSNKMEQGWIEVPERAAGERIKKDEEEDLGKGNKKKKEGAHPPPPSSAARGELVGTVDKDKGDSTFIVSGLFLASDNVKLFVDEKVERLEGGGDGRVIAPFGKAGKCKVKFEESVVKVGDKVRMKGK
;
A
#
# COMPACT_ATOMS: atom_id res chain seq x y z
N GLU A 1 30.87 -14.84 35.18
CA GLU A 1 32.19 -15.03 35.83
C GLU A 1 33.19 -15.40 34.75
N VAL A 2 34.45 -15.03 34.89
CA VAL A 2 35.55 -15.39 33.96
C VAL A 2 36.75 -15.85 34.79
N LYS A 3 37.33 -17.00 34.43
CA LYS A 3 38.47 -17.63 35.11
C LYS A 3 39.71 -17.67 34.22
N VAL A 4 40.87 -17.80 34.84
CA VAL A 4 42.11 -18.12 34.12
C VAL A 4 41.96 -19.48 33.43
N GLY A 5 42.33 -19.55 32.15
CA GLY A 5 42.19 -20.76 31.32
C GLY A 5 40.94 -20.76 30.44
N ASP A 6 39.93 -19.93 30.74
CA ASP A 6 38.70 -19.82 29.97
C ASP A 6 38.98 -19.33 28.54
N ASP A 7 38.11 -19.71 27.61
CA ASP A 7 38.08 -19.19 26.26
C ASP A 7 37.09 -18.02 26.17
N VAL A 8 37.58 -16.89 25.69
CA VAL A 8 36.81 -15.67 25.45
C VAL A 8 36.73 -15.37 23.96
N TRP A 9 35.65 -14.72 23.56
CA TRP A 9 35.34 -14.40 22.17
C TRP A 9 35.33 -12.89 21.96
N PHE A 10 35.92 -12.45 20.85
CA PHE A 10 35.91 -11.06 20.40
C PHE A 10 35.02 -10.95 19.15
N PRO A 11 33.76 -10.51 19.27
CA PRO A 11 32.80 -10.51 18.17
C PRO A 11 33.27 -9.72 16.95
N ARG A 12 33.91 -8.55 17.19
CA ARG A 12 34.41 -7.65 16.15
C ARG A 12 35.46 -8.30 15.24
N PHE A 13 36.29 -9.19 15.78
CA PHE A 13 37.34 -9.89 15.02
C PHE A 13 36.95 -11.31 14.65
N ARG A 14 35.78 -11.77 15.10
CA ARG A 14 35.35 -13.17 15.03
C ARG A 14 36.46 -14.13 15.47
N LYS A 15 37.05 -13.84 16.64
CA LYS A 15 38.24 -14.55 17.14
C LYS A 15 38.08 -14.99 18.59
N GLY A 16 38.38 -16.25 18.85
CA GLY A 16 38.52 -16.81 20.19
C GLY A 16 39.95 -16.65 20.71
N CYS A 17 40.10 -16.30 21.99
CA CYS A 17 41.38 -16.23 22.68
C CYS A 17 41.28 -16.91 24.05
N LYS A 18 42.40 -17.44 24.54
CA LYS A 18 42.48 -18.06 25.87
C LYS A 18 42.98 -17.06 26.91
N VAL A 19 42.32 -17.03 28.07
CA VAL A 19 42.72 -16.21 29.22
C VAL A 19 43.97 -16.81 29.87
N LYS A 20 45.05 -16.03 29.93
CA LYS A 20 46.35 -16.46 30.48
C LYS A 20 46.57 -16.01 31.91
N SER A 21 46.15 -14.78 32.24
CA SER A 21 46.19 -14.25 33.59
C SER A 21 45.17 -13.14 33.74
N ILE A 22 44.77 -12.88 34.98
CA ILE A 22 43.86 -11.79 35.34
C ILE A 22 44.49 -11.00 36.48
N GLN A 23 44.44 -9.68 36.40
CA GLN A 23 44.90 -8.77 37.44
C GLN A 23 43.78 -7.80 37.83
N SER A 24 43.50 -7.69 39.12
CA SER A 24 42.53 -6.74 39.68
C SER A 24 43.17 -6.06 40.88
N PHE A 25 42.98 -4.74 41.03
CA PHE A 25 43.59 -3.96 42.13
C PHE A 25 45.09 -4.20 42.35
N LYS A 26 45.85 -4.32 41.26
CA LYS A 26 47.30 -4.61 41.22
C LYS A 26 47.71 -6.02 41.69
N GLU A 27 46.76 -6.91 41.97
CA GLU A 27 47.02 -8.28 42.41
C GLU A 27 46.58 -9.30 41.36
N GLN A 28 47.29 -10.45 41.29
CA GLN A 28 46.88 -11.55 40.43
C GLN A 28 45.67 -12.26 41.03
N VAL A 29 44.65 -12.50 40.22
CA VAL A 29 43.42 -13.19 40.63
C VAL A 29 43.12 -14.34 39.68
N GLY A 30 42.52 -15.42 40.22
CA GLY A 30 42.12 -16.58 39.41
C GLY A 30 40.78 -16.39 38.69
N VAL A 31 39.97 -15.41 39.13
CA VAL A 31 38.58 -15.26 38.72
C VAL A 31 38.10 -13.81 38.89
N ILE A 32 37.19 -13.37 38.03
CA ILE A 32 36.45 -12.11 38.14
C ILE A 32 34.95 -12.33 37.88
N LYS A 33 34.11 -11.47 38.46
CA LYS A 33 32.65 -11.49 38.31
C LYS A 33 32.11 -10.14 37.81
N ALA A 34 30.81 -10.11 37.55
CA ALA A 34 30.14 -8.89 37.10
C ALA A 34 30.36 -7.75 38.11
N GLY A 35 30.76 -6.57 37.60
CA GLY A 35 31.10 -5.40 38.41
C GLY A 35 32.61 -5.20 38.65
N ASP A 36 33.44 -6.23 38.45
CA ASP A 36 34.89 -6.12 38.68
C ASP A 36 35.58 -5.38 37.51
N ARG A 37 36.49 -4.46 37.86
CA ARG A 37 37.42 -3.86 36.89
C ARG A 37 38.76 -4.58 36.94
N ALA A 38 39.10 -5.31 35.88
CA ALA A 38 40.32 -6.10 35.80
C ALA A 38 41.04 -5.93 34.45
N GLY A 39 42.35 -6.15 34.46
CA GLY A 39 43.14 -6.41 33.26
C GLY A 39 43.17 -7.92 32.98
N ILE A 40 42.91 -8.32 31.74
CA ILE A 40 42.94 -9.71 31.31
C ILE A 40 44.03 -9.86 30.24
N CYS A 41 44.98 -10.75 30.48
CA CYS A 41 45.97 -11.13 29.47
C CYS A 41 45.42 -12.28 28.63
N VAL A 42 45.36 -12.07 27.32
CA VAL A 42 44.89 -13.08 26.35
C VAL A 42 45.98 -13.37 25.32
N SER A 43 46.04 -14.61 24.83
CA SER A 43 46.99 -14.99 23.78
C SER A 43 46.39 -14.82 22.39
N GLY A 44 47.19 -14.33 21.44
CA GLY A 44 46.85 -14.32 20.02
C GLY A 44 46.04 -13.11 19.56
N LEU A 45 45.87 -12.07 20.38
CA LEU A 45 45.27 -10.81 19.95
C LEU A 45 46.36 -9.77 19.68
N ASP A 46 46.32 -9.12 18.51
CA ASP A 46 47.18 -7.96 18.25
C ASP A 46 46.58 -6.72 18.91
N ALA A 47 47.30 -6.12 19.85
CA ALA A 47 46.86 -4.95 20.59
C ALA A 47 46.53 -3.75 19.68
N LYS A 48 47.15 -3.64 18.49
CA LYS A 48 46.86 -2.56 17.53
C LYS A 48 45.48 -2.67 16.90
N GLN A 49 44.87 -3.85 16.93
CA GLN A 49 43.58 -4.10 16.30
C GLN A 49 42.41 -3.70 17.21
N LEU A 50 42.62 -3.60 18.53
CA LEU A 50 41.56 -3.35 19.52
C LEU A 50 41.89 -2.15 20.41
N GLU A 51 41.25 -1.02 20.12
CA GLU A 51 41.27 0.14 21.03
C GLU A 51 40.07 0.11 21.98
N ARG A 52 38.85 -0.06 21.42
CA ARG A 52 37.59 -0.27 22.15
C ARG A 52 36.77 -1.36 21.48
N GLY A 53 36.08 -2.16 22.29
CA GLY A 53 35.19 -3.20 21.81
C GLY A 53 34.67 -4.09 22.93
N SER A 54 33.99 -5.15 22.54
CA SER A 54 33.39 -6.12 23.46
C SER A 54 34.20 -7.41 23.45
N CYS A 55 34.35 -8.00 24.64
CA CYS A 55 34.88 -9.34 24.86
C CYS A 55 33.84 -10.10 25.67
N VAL A 56 33.46 -11.29 25.21
CA VAL A 56 32.35 -12.05 25.76
C VAL A 56 32.82 -13.49 26.05
N GLY A 57 32.10 -14.19 26.92
CA GLY A 57 32.34 -15.61 27.12
C GLY A 57 32.03 -16.40 25.83
N ASN A 58 32.72 -17.52 25.63
CA ASN A 58 32.41 -18.40 24.50
C ASN A 58 30.97 -18.92 24.61
N GLY A 59 30.22 -18.90 23.51
CA GLY A 59 28.80 -19.29 23.49
C GLY A 59 27.81 -18.20 23.94
N SER A 60 28.22 -16.93 24.06
CA SER A 60 27.28 -15.84 24.31
C SER A 60 26.33 -15.63 23.12
N ASP A 61 25.15 -15.09 23.41
CA ASP A 61 24.12 -14.66 22.45
C ASP A 61 24.44 -13.34 21.73
N VAL A 62 25.60 -12.74 21.99
CA VAL A 62 26.07 -11.51 21.35
C VAL A 62 26.42 -11.78 19.88
N VAL A 63 25.76 -11.05 19.00
CA VAL A 63 25.83 -11.20 17.54
C VAL A 63 26.21 -9.89 16.86
N THR A 64 26.79 -9.98 15.66
CA THR A 64 27.01 -8.81 14.81
C THR A 64 25.79 -8.64 13.91
N VAL A 65 25.09 -7.52 14.03
CA VAL A 65 23.79 -7.29 13.40
C VAL A 65 23.83 -6.14 12.42
N HIS A 66 23.07 -6.28 11.34
CA HIS A 66 22.88 -5.25 10.32
C HIS A 66 21.56 -4.49 10.51
N MET A 67 20.57 -5.16 11.12
CA MET A 67 19.30 -4.55 11.46
C MET A 67 18.83 -5.02 12.83
N ALA A 68 18.04 -4.18 13.48
CA ALA A 68 17.37 -4.51 14.73
C ALA A 68 15.97 -3.92 14.74
N ILE A 69 15.10 -4.52 15.55
CA ILE A 69 13.82 -3.94 15.92
C ILE A 69 13.86 -3.69 17.41
N ALA A 70 13.48 -2.48 17.79
CA ALA A 70 13.45 -2.06 19.19
C ALA A 70 12.09 -1.49 19.56
N LYS A 71 11.69 -1.70 20.81
CA LYS A 71 10.62 -0.91 21.43
C LYS A 71 11.25 0.39 21.90
N VAL A 72 10.80 1.52 21.35
CA VAL A 72 11.42 2.83 21.57
C VAL A 72 10.42 3.82 22.14
N SER A 73 10.92 4.66 23.03
CA SER A 73 10.21 5.76 23.68
C SER A 73 10.94 7.05 23.40
N ARG A 74 10.18 8.11 23.11
CA ARG A 74 10.75 9.44 22.92
C ARG A 74 11.35 9.96 24.23
N VAL A 75 12.51 10.60 24.14
CA VAL A 75 13.05 11.39 25.26
C VAL A 75 12.27 12.71 25.36
N ARG A 76 11.63 12.95 26.50
CA ARG A 76 10.72 14.10 26.73
C ARG A 76 11.35 15.46 26.41
N MET A 77 12.63 15.63 26.71
CA MET A 77 13.37 16.87 26.50
C MET A 77 13.73 17.14 25.03
N PHE A 78 13.54 16.17 24.13
CA PHE A 78 13.81 16.33 22.71
C PHE A 78 12.69 17.09 22.03
N LYS A 79 12.93 18.33 21.59
CA LYS A 79 11.87 19.25 21.17
C LYS A 79 11.21 18.93 19.82
N ARG A 80 11.84 18.12 18.96
CA ARG A 80 11.29 17.86 17.62
C ARG A 80 10.18 16.80 17.66
N LEU A 81 8.96 17.28 17.50
CA LEU A 81 7.81 16.46 17.14
C LEU A 81 7.42 16.62 15.66
N PRO A 82 6.83 15.59 15.06
CA PRO A 82 6.86 14.21 15.53
C PRO A 82 8.24 13.55 15.35
N MET A 83 8.46 12.37 15.95
CA MET A 83 9.65 11.54 15.67
C MET A 83 9.61 11.03 14.23
N LYS A 84 10.21 11.78 13.30
CA LYS A 84 10.23 11.42 11.88
C LYS A 84 11.19 10.28 11.58
N HIS A 85 10.81 9.41 10.62
CA HIS A 85 11.75 8.45 10.06
C HIS A 85 12.97 9.21 9.53
N GLY A 86 14.14 8.64 9.70
CA GLY A 86 15.35 9.33 9.27
C GLY A 86 16.61 8.65 9.76
N LYS A 87 17.74 9.28 9.47
CA LYS A 87 19.04 8.81 9.96
C LYS A 87 19.32 9.36 11.35
N PHE A 88 19.76 8.53 12.29
CA PHE A 88 20.14 8.92 13.64
C PHE A 88 21.54 8.38 13.95
N HIS A 89 22.23 9.01 14.90
CA HIS A 89 23.37 8.40 15.57
C HIS A 89 22.79 7.43 16.61
N VAL A 90 22.90 6.13 16.34
CA VAL A 90 22.35 5.09 17.20
C VAL A 90 23.48 4.44 17.98
N THR A 91 23.33 4.48 19.30
CA THR A 91 24.24 3.85 20.26
C THR A 91 23.61 2.55 20.75
N VAL A 92 24.35 1.45 20.60
CA VAL A 92 24.01 0.13 21.15
C VAL A 92 25.26 -0.38 21.87
N GLY A 93 25.14 -0.65 23.17
CA GLY A 93 26.28 -0.98 24.01
C GLY A 93 27.37 0.08 23.93
N ASN A 94 28.54 -0.31 23.40
CA ASN A 94 29.72 0.56 23.27
C ASN A 94 29.90 1.15 21.87
N ASP A 95 29.07 0.76 20.91
CA ASP A 95 29.17 1.22 19.52
C ASP A 95 28.17 2.35 19.26
N THR A 96 28.61 3.40 18.57
CA THR A 96 27.72 4.44 18.04
C THR A 96 27.92 4.54 16.54
N VAL A 97 26.87 4.25 15.79
CA VAL A 97 26.89 4.26 14.33
C VAL A 97 25.70 5.03 13.78
N MET A 98 25.82 5.51 12.55
CA MET A 98 24.66 6.02 11.83
C MET A 98 23.72 4.88 11.47
N ALA A 99 22.42 5.11 11.62
CA ALA A 99 21.40 4.14 11.21
C ALA A 99 20.16 4.85 10.67
N LYS A 100 19.52 4.26 9.67
CA LYS A 100 18.18 4.68 9.22
C LYS A 100 17.14 4.01 10.11
N VAL A 101 16.26 4.81 10.70
CA VAL A 101 15.22 4.34 11.61
C VAL A 101 13.85 4.62 11.02
N GLN A 102 13.01 3.59 11.01
CA GLN A 102 11.60 3.67 10.65
C GLN A 102 10.76 3.31 11.88
N PHE A 103 9.91 4.23 12.29
CA PHE A 103 9.05 4.08 13.46
C PHE A 103 7.68 3.55 13.03
N PHE A 104 7.03 2.74 13.87
CA PHE A 104 5.74 2.17 13.55
C PHE A 104 5.02 1.60 14.77
N GLY A 105 3.76 1.18 14.60
CA GLY A 105 3.09 0.33 15.57
C GLY A 105 2.63 1.03 16.87
N ALA A 106 2.62 2.36 16.90
CA ALA A 106 2.30 3.11 18.11
C ALA A 106 0.86 2.91 18.58
N LYS A 107 -0.09 2.83 17.64
CA LYS A 107 -1.50 2.56 17.94
C LYS A 107 -1.68 1.14 18.48
N GLU A 108 -0.99 0.19 17.87
CA GLU A 108 -1.01 -1.23 18.19
C GLU A 108 -0.44 -1.49 19.59
N ILE A 109 0.64 -0.78 19.98
CA ILE A 109 1.16 -0.83 21.35
C ILE A 109 0.16 -0.26 22.36
N ARG A 110 -0.55 0.82 22.03
CA ARG A 110 -1.57 1.43 22.91
C ARG A 110 -2.78 0.51 23.10
N GLU A 111 -3.27 -0.10 22.02
CA GLU A 111 -4.47 -0.95 22.05
C GLU A 111 -4.18 -2.36 22.59
N LYS A 112 -2.93 -2.84 22.52
CA LYS A 112 -2.51 -4.16 23.02
C LYS A 112 -1.18 -4.09 23.79
N PRO A 113 -1.17 -3.56 25.02
CA PRO A 113 0.04 -3.38 25.81
C PRO A 113 0.67 -4.69 26.34
N GLU A 114 -0.11 -5.78 26.48
CA GLU A 114 0.34 -7.01 27.14
C GLU A 114 0.20 -8.25 26.23
N GLY A 115 1.29 -9.02 26.08
CA GLY A 115 1.24 -10.41 25.59
C GLY A 115 1.38 -10.65 24.08
N GLY A 116 1.58 -9.62 23.27
CA GLY A 116 1.96 -9.81 21.86
C GLY A 116 3.42 -10.26 21.75
N VAL A 117 3.65 -11.57 21.59
CA VAL A 117 4.97 -12.08 21.20
C VAL A 117 5.33 -11.48 19.84
N TRP A 118 6.50 -10.83 19.72
CA TRP A 118 6.99 -10.28 18.44
C TRP A 118 6.82 -11.28 17.26
N ASP A 119 6.98 -12.57 17.53
CA ASP A 119 6.87 -13.66 16.55
C ASP A 119 5.49 -13.82 15.90
N THR A 120 4.41 -13.26 16.48
CA THR A 120 3.06 -13.31 15.89
C THR A 120 2.63 -12.00 15.23
N LEU A 121 3.48 -10.97 15.22
CA LEU A 121 3.11 -9.67 14.70
C LEU A 121 3.48 -9.51 13.21
N ASN A 122 2.52 -9.82 12.35
CA ASN A 122 2.44 -9.15 11.05
C ASN A 122 1.96 -7.71 11.30
N PHE A 123 2.90 -6.77 11.36
CA PHE A 123 2.54 -5.36 11.50
C PHE A 123 2.05 -4.84 10.14
N GLU A 124 0.75 -4.92 9.91
CA GLU A 124 0.09 -3.92 9.09
C GLU A 124 -0.01 -2.64 9.91
N THR A 125 0.86 -1.68 9.63
CA THR A 125 0.93 -0.46 10.43
C THR A 125 0.90 0.78 9.55
N GLN A 126 0.18 1.79 10.03
CA GLN A 126 0.11 3.07 9.35
C GLN A 126 1.44 3.80 9.52
N GLU A 127 1.96 4.42 8.45
CA GLU A 127 2.94 5.51 8.58
C GLU A 127 2.26 6.72 9.26
N HIS A 128 1.85 6.58 10.52
CA HIS A 128 1.43 7.69 11.34
C HIS A 128 2.53 7.99 12.34
N TYR A 129 3.10 9.15 12.12
CA TYR A 129 3.79 9.87 13.15
C TYR A 129 2.77 10.25 14.22
N LEU A 130 3.06 9.95 15.49
CA LEU A 130 2.34 10.58 16.59
C LEU A 130 2.66 12.08 16.54
N GLU A 131 1.77 12.83 15.89
CA GLU A 131 1.75 14.28 15.85
C GLU A 131 1.10 14.88 17.09
N SER A 132 0.68 14.05 18.06
CA SER A 132 -0.06 14.60 19.18
C SER A 132 0.86 15.29 20.18
N GLU A 133 0.63 16.60 20.32
CA GLU A 133 0.91 17.41 21.50
C GLU A 133 -0.01 17.01 22.67
N ASP A 134 -0.41 15.73 22.77
CA ASP A 134 -1.22 15.27 23.88
C ASP A 134 -0.32 15.31 25.12
N GLU A 135 -0.59 16.26 26.02
CA GLU A 135 -0.02 16.40 27.36
C GLU A 135 -0.44 15.26 28.30
N GLY A 136 -0.49 14.02 27.78
CA GLY A 136 -0.71 12.81 28.55
C GLY A 136 0.62 12.11 28.82
N ASP A 137 0.91 11.84 30.09
CA ASP A 137 2.13 11.17 30.57
C ASP A 137 2.33 9.73 30.06
N ASP A 138 1.38 9.19 29.28
CA ASP A 138 1.47 7.88 28.63
C ASP A 138 2.50 7.90 27.51
N ILE A 139 3.73 7.61 27.94
CA ILE A 139 4.95 7.35 27.17
C ILE A 139 4.62 6.83 25.77
N LEU A 140 4.86 7.67 24.77
CA LEU A 140 4.68 7.44 23.32
C LEU A 140 5.61 6.32 22.81
N SER A 141 5.41 5.10 23.33
CA SER A 141 6.14 3.91 22.91
C SER A 141 5.69 3.53 21.50
N GLN A 142 6.67 3.24 20.66
CA GLN A 142 6.47 2.74 19.30
C GLN A 142 7.57 1.73 18.98
N TRP A 143 7.41 0.98 17.91
CA TRP A 143 8.48 0.15 17.39
C TRP A 143 9.41 0.99 16.51
N GLY A 144 10.69 0.61 16.47
CA GLY A 144 11.70 1.18 15.60
C GLY A 144 12.44 0.08 14.83
N LEU A 145 12.29 0.05 13.51
CA LEU A 145 13.15 -0.72 12.61
C LEU A 145 14.42 0.09 12.36
N ILE A 146 15.54 -0.43 12.84
CA ILE A 146 16.85 0.22 12.79
C ILE A 146 17.69 -0.53 11.76
N LYS A 147 18.13 0.18 10.72
CA LYS A 147 19.07 -0.32 9.71
C LYS A 147 20.41 0.39 9.88
N PHE A 148 21.41 -0.32 10.38
CA PHE A 148 22.70 0.27 10.68
C PHE A 148 23.53 0.46 9.40
N ASP A 149 24.16 1.64 9.24
CA ASP A 149 25.07 1.90 8.11
C ASP A 149 26.34 1.04 8.22
N LYS A 150 26.74 0.70 9.45
CA LYS A 150 27.82 -0.26 9.77
C LYS A 150 27.30 -1.28 10.77
N PRO A 151 27.66 -2.57 10.65
CA PRO A 151 27.19 -3.59 11.59
C PRO A 151 27.62 -3.27 13.02
N VAL A 152 26.74 -3.55 13.98
CA VAL A 152 26.99 -3.35 15.41
C VAL A 152 27.00 -4.68 16.14
N VAL A 153 27.77 -4.77 17.20
CA VAL A 153 27.77 -5.94 18.07
C VAL A 153 26.75 -5.70 19.17
N CYS A 154 25.71 -6.54 19.24
CA CYS A 154 24.69 -6.42 20.26
C CYS A 154 24.08 -7.77 20.62
N ARG A 155 23.25 -7.80 21.67
CA ARG A 155 22.39 -8.92 22.04
C ARG A 155 20.91 -8.50 22.03
N ARG A 156 20.01 -9.48 22.19
CA ARG A 156 18.60 -9.22 22.48
C ARG A 156 18.48 -8.56 23.86
N GLU A 157 17.45 -7.75 24.06
CA GLU A 157 17.18 -7.03 25.32
C GLU A 157 18.26 -5.98 25.66
N GLU A 158 19.11 -5.62 24.70
CA GLU A 158 20.11 -4.57 24.89
C GLU A 158 19.47 -3.19 24.73
N SER A 159 19.89 -2.24 25.58
CA SER A 159 19.42 -0.87 25.46
C SER A 159 19.97 -0.20 24.20
N VAL A 160 19.14 0.63 23.60
CA VAL A 160 19.48 1.38 22.39
C VAL A 160 19.06 2.84 22.55
N ILE A 161 19.92 3.74 22.12
CA ILE A 161 19.70 5.19 22.20
C ILE A 161 19.87 5.78 20.80
N GLY A 162 18.91 6.59 20.37
CA GLY A 162 19.03 7.38 19.14
C GLY A 162 19.23 8.85 19.43
N SER A 163 20.22 9.43 18.77
CA SER A 163 20.65 10.80 18.98
C SER A 163 20.80 11.60 17.67
N ARG A 164 20.63 12.92 17.78
CA ARG A 164 20.89 13.94 16.75
C ARG A 164 22.15 14.73 17.09
N LEU A 165 23.29 14.05 17.06
CA LEU A 165 24.60 14.65 17.39
C LEU A 165 25.04 15.70 16.36
N ASP A 166 24.40 15.72 15.19
CA ASP A 166 24.53 16.66 14.08
C ASP A 166 23.84 18.01 14.32
N THR A 167 23.14 18.18 15.44
CA THR A 167 22.36 19.40 15.74
C THR A 167 22.89 20.12 16.97
N ASP A 168 22.70 21.44 17.03
CA ASP A 168 23.05 22.27 18.19
C ASP A 168 21.91 22.39 19.22
N GLU A 169 21.01 21.41 19.26
CA GLU A 169 19.90 21.42 20.21
C GLU A 169 20.37 21.17 21.64
N LYS A 170 19.70 21.80 22.61
CA LYS A 170 19.99 21.62 24.05
C LYS A 170 19.96 20.15 24.48
N CYS A 171 18.99 19.39 23.98
CA CYS A 171 18.91 17.95 24.15
C CYS A 171 19.01 17.28 22.78
N ARG A 172 20.05 16.45 22.60
CA ARG A 172 20.31 15.73 21.34
C ARG A 172 19.90 14.26 21.40
N LEU A 173 19.49 13.77 22.56
CA LEU A 173 18.96 12.41 22.73
C LEU A 173 17.51 12.43 22.27
N ALA A 174 17.20 11.75 21.17
CA ALA A 174 15.87 11.80 20.58
C ALA A 174 14.93 10.74 21.16
N TRP A 175 15.46 9.53 21.37
CA TRP A 175 14.70 8.38 21.85
C TRP A 175 15.63 7.36 22.51
N GLU A 176 15.05 6.56 23.39
CA GLU A 176 15.67 5.41 24.03
C GLU A 176 14.78 4.19 23.84
N GLY A 177 15.32 2.99 24.02
CA GLY A 177 14.55 1.78 23.85
C GLY A 177 15.35 0.53 24.14
N GLU A 178 14.75 -0.60 23.79
CA GLU A 178 15.29 -1.93 24.01
C GLU A 178 15.14 -2.78 22.75
N ILE A 179 16.21 -3.47 22.36
CA ILE A 179 16.23 -4.36 21.19
C ILE A 179 15.41 -5.61 21.48
N VAL A 180 14.43 -5.88 20.63
CA VAL A 180 13.55 -7.06 20.74
C VAL A 180 13.88 -8.09 19.66
N GLU A 181 14.30 -7.66 18.48
CA GLU A 181 14.81 -8.58 17.46
C GLU A 181 16.03 -8.02 16.73
N THR A 182 16.81 -8.94 16.17
CA THR A 182 18.05 -8.68 15.45
C THR A 182 18.12 -9.46 14.16
N TRP A 183 18.94 -8.98 13.22
CA TRP A 183 19.23 -9.70 11.99
C TRP A 183 20.69 -9.52 11.62
N ASP A 184 21.39 -10.66 11.50
CA ASP A 184 22.84 -10.76 11.32
C ASP A 184 23.29 -10.70 9.85
N GLY A 185 22.36 -10.47 8.92
CA GLY A 185 22.64 -10.46 7.50
C GLY A 185 22.58 -11.84 6.82
N LYS A 186 22.34 -12.92 7.57
CA LYS A 186 22.28 -14.28 7.04
C LYS A 186 20.83 -14.76 6.97
N GLY A 187 20.48 -15.39 5.84
CA GLY A 187 19.12 -15.87 5.55
C GLY A 187 18.46 -15.15 4.38
N LYS A 188 17.31 -15.65 3.94
CA LYS A 188 16.47 -14.97 2.94
C LYS A 188 15.60 -13.93 3.64
N GLY A 189 15.60 -12.71 3.11
CA GLY A 189 14.83 -11.58 3.63
C GLY A 189 15.46 -10.89 4.84
N GLY A 190 15.17 -9.59 4.98
CA GLY A 190 15.53 -8.78 6.15
C GLY A 190 14.35 -8.55 7.09
N LEU A 191 14.58 -7.92 8.25
CA LEU A 191 13.52 -7.60 9.21
C LEU A 191 12.41 -6.71 8.61
N GLU A 192 12.75 -5.91 7.60
CA GLU A 192 11.79 -5.08 6.88
C GLU A 192 10.69 -5.86 6.15
N GLU A 193 10.94 -7.11 5.75
CA GLU A 193 9.95 -7.90 4.99
C GLU A 193 8.83 -8.41 5.89
N ARG A 194 9.06 -8.42 7.21
CA ARG A 194 8.06 -8.77 8.22
C ARG A 194 7.15 -7.59 8.58
N ILE A 195 7.42 -6.39 8.06
CA ILE A 195 6.69 -5.17 8.38
C ILE A 195 6.02 -4.63 7.13
N VAL A 196 4.68 -4.63 7.14
CA VAL A 196 3.86 -4.11 6.04
C VAL A 196 3.44 -2.68 6.38
N PHE A 197 4.24 -1.72 5.90
CA PHE A 197 3.87 -0.31 5.99
C PHE A 197 2.73 0.00 5.04
N PHE A 198 1.66 0.62 5.53
CA PHE A 198 0.60 1.17 4.67
C PHE A 198 0.35 2.64 4.96
N SER A 199 -0.31 3.31 4.01
CA SER A 199 -0.84 4.67 4.19
C SER A 199 -2.33 4.68 3.88
N PHE A 200 -3.12 5.36 4.70
CA PHE A 200 -4.49 5.68 4.30
C PHE A 200 -4.46 6.77 3.23
N LYS A 201 -5.18 6.51 2.15
CA LYS A 201 -5.39 7.45 1.07
C LYS A 201 -6.87 7.74 0.98
N GLU A 202 -7.15 9.01 0.74
CA GLU A 202 -8.49 9.50 0.56
C GLU A 202 -8.59 10.15 -0.82
N LYS A 203 -9.68 9.85 -1.53
CA LYS A 203 -10.09 10.60 -2.72
C LYS A 203 -11.55 11.01 -2.56
N ARG A 204 -11.86 12.22 -2.98
CA ARG A 204 -13.21 12.77 -2.95
C ARG A 204 -13.77 12.81 -4.35
N CYS A 205 -15.06 12.55 -4.45
CA CYS A 205 -15.85 12.68 -5.67
C CYS A 205 -17.19 13.33 -5.33
N LYS A 206 -17.90 13.80 -6.35
CA LYS A 206 -19.17 14.51 -6.17
C LYS A 206 -20.33 13.70 -6.69
N VAL A 207 -21.46 13.75 -5.99
CA VAL A 207 -22.73 13.26 -6.50
C VAL A 207 -23.17 14.14 -7.68
N ASP A 208 -23.43 13.52 -8.82
CA ASP A 208 -23.95 14.16 -10.02
C ASP A 208 -25.48 14.10 -10.07
N ARG A 209 -26.06 12.96 -9.69
CA ARG A 209 -27.50 12.76 -9.55
C ARG A 209 -27.81 11.61 -8.60
N VAL A 210 -28.99 11.67 -8.00
CA VAL A 210 -29.55 10.58 -7.20
C VAL A 210 -30.50 9.72 -8.02
N GLY A 211 -30.67 8.48 -7.60
CA GLY A 211 -31.58 7.51 -8.23
C GLY A 211 -33.04 7.74 -7.82
N GLU A 212 -33.82 6.68 -7.92
CA GLU A 212 -35.21 6.68 -7.49
C GLU A 212 -35.34 6.85 -5.97
N GLU A 213 -36.45 7.45 -5.54
CA GLU A 213 -36.75 7.67 -4.13
C GLU A 213 -37.40 6.42 -3.53
N TRP A 214 -36.87 5.98 -2.39
CA TRP A 214 -37.39 4.84 -1.65
C TRP A 214 -37.66 5.26 -0.21
N LYS A 215 -38.74 4.73 0.37
CA LYS A 215 -39.00 4.86 1.80
C LYS A 215 -38.43 3.65 2.52
N ARG A 216 -37.38 3.83 3.31
CA ARG A 216 -36.76 2.77 4.10
C ARG A 216 -37.71 2.32 5.20
N GLU A 217 -37.91 1.02 5.36
CA GLU A 217 -38.88 0.47 6.34
C GLU A 217 -38.43 0.66 7.78
N GLU A 218 -37.12 0.62 8.05
CA GLU A 218 -36.55 0.68 9.40
C GLU A 218 -36.85 2.00 10.13
N ASP A 219 -36.69 3.14 9.45
CA ASP A 219 -36.80 4.47 10.04
C ASP A 219 -37.76 5.40 9.28
N GLY A 220 -38.36 4.94 8.19
CA GLY A 220 -39.25 5.73 7.35
C GLY A 220 -38.55 6.81 6.52
N ALA A 221 -37.22 6.85 6.49
CA ALA A 221 -36.45 7.87 5.77
C ALA A 221 -36.57 7.70 4.25
N THR A 222 -36.55 8.83 3.52
CA THR A 222 -36.42 8.81 2.07
C THR A 222 -34.95 8.64 1.69
N VAL A 223 -34.63 7.55 1.02
CA VAL A 223 -33.27 7.14 0.67
C VAL A 223 -33.15 6.79 -0.81
N TRP A 224 -31.92 6.76 -1.30
CA TRP A 224 -31.56 6.30 -2.63
C TRP A 224 -30.63 5.09 -2.52
N PHE A 225 -30.95 4.02 -3.27
CA PHE A 225 -30.09 2.83 -3.37
C PHE A 225 -29.07 2.91 -4.52
N GLU A 226 -29.29 3.80 -5.47
CA GLU A 226 -28.38 4.07 -6.58
C GLU A 226 -28.07 5.56 -6.65
N VAL A 227 -26.79 5.87 -6.81
CA VAL A 227 -26.29 7.24 -6.96
C VAL A 227 -25.30 7.28 -8.12
N ILE A 228 -25.35 8.33 -8.92
CA ILE A 228 -24.34 8.58 -9.95
C ILE A 228 -23.40 9.66 -9.46
N ALA A 229 -22.11 9.34 -9.42
CA ALA A 229 -21.06 10.24 -8.98
C ALA A 229 -20.05 10.51 -10.10
N LYS A 230 -19.27 11.58 -9.92
CA LYS A 230 -18.27 12.09 -10.87
C LYS A 230 -17.02 12.60 -10.15
N ASN A 231 -15.95 12.83 -10.91
CA ASN A 231 -14.71 13.45 -10.42
C ASN A 231 -13.88 12.61 -9.42
N LEU A 232 -14.01 11.27 -9.43
CA LEU A 232 -13.12 10.39 -8.65
C LEU A 232 -11.80 10.08 -9.39
N PHE A 233 -11.81 10.20 -10.72
CA PHE A 233 -10.77 9.67 -11.60
C PHE A 233 -10.16 10.74 -12.50
N GLY A 234 -8.83 10.65 -12.69
CA GLY A 234 -8.11 11.47 -13.67
C GLY A 234 -8.38 11.02 -15.11
N LYS A 235 -8.09 11.90 -16.08
CA LYS A 235 -8.22 11.61 -17.52
C LYS A 235 -7.34 10.40 -17.89
N GLY A 236 -7.94 9.24 -18.15
CA GLY A 236 -7.24 8.01 -18.56
C GLY A 236 -7.31 6.83 -17.58
N ALA A 237 -7.98 6.97 -16.43
CA ALA A 237 -8.20 5.85 -15.51
C ALA A 237 -9.11 4.78 -16.14
N VAL A 238 -8.75 3.49 -15.96
CA VAL A 238 -9.55 2.36 -16.44
C VAL A 238 -10.57 1.98 -15.36
N MET A 239 -11.85 2.12 -15.68
CA MET A 239 -12.93 1.94 -14.70
C MET A 239 -13.00 0.52 -14.11
N GLY A 240 -12.56 -0.49 -14.87
CA GLY A 240 -12.56 -1.90 -14.43
C GLY A 240 -11.79 -2.12 -13.13
N ASP A 241 -10.70 -1.40 -12.92
CA ASP A 241 -9.82 -1.55 -11.75
C ASP A 241 -10.46 -1.02 -10.44
N PHE A 242 -11.55 -0.27 -10.55
CA PHE A 242 -12.22 0.40 -9.43
C PHE A 242 -13.59 -0.21 -9.11
N LYS A 243 -14.03 -1.21 -9.89
CA LYS A 243 -15.28 -1.93 -9.63
C LYS A 243 -15.19 -2.66 -8.28
N GLY A 244 -16.22 -2.52 -7.46
CA GLY A 244 -16.28 -3.12 -6.13
C GLY A 244 -15.63 -2.27 -5.03
N LEU A 245 -15.02 -1.13 -5.35
CA LEU A 245 -14.51 -0.21 -4.32
C LEU A 245 -15.66 0.46 -3.56
N LYS A 246 -15.42 0.72 -2.28
CA LYS A 246 -16.39 1.22 -1.31
C LYS A 246 -16.23 2.73 -1.15
N LEU A 247 -17.33 3.46 -1.20
CA LEU A 247 -17.42 4.91 -1.03
C LEU A 247 -18.26 5.20 0.22
N LEU A 248 -17.87 6.23 0.96
CA LEU A 248 -18.59 6.68 2.15
C LEU A 248 -19.33 7.98 1.87
N SER A 249 -20.59 8.06 2.27
CA SER A 249 -21.32 9.33 2.33
C SER A 249 -20.83 10.19 3.51
N PRO A 250 -21.13 11.49 3.54
CA PRO A 250 -20.86 12.34 4.71
C PRO A 250 -21.52 11.82 6.00
N GLN A 251 -22.65 11.12 5.86
CA GLN A 251 -23.42 10.51 6.93
C GLN A 251 -22.85 9.15 7.38
N GLY A 252 -21.87 8.60 6.65
CA GLY A 252 -21.24 7.31 6.95
C GLY A 252 -21.84 6.11 6.21
N ASP A 253 -22.81 6.33 5.32
CA ASP A 253 -23.41 5.26 4.52
C ASP A 253 -22.38 4.67 3.56
N VAL A 254 -22.40 3.34 3.40
CA VAL A 254 -21.44 2.63 2.57
C VAL A 254 -22.04 2.28 1.22
N GLY A 255 -21.47 2.87 0.17
CA GLY A 255 -21.77 2.58 -1.23
C GLY A 255 -20.71 1.73 -1.89
N VAL A 256 -21.09 0.90 -2.87
CA VAL A 256 -20.21 0.05 -3.69
C VAL A 256 -20.25 0.53 -5.13
N LEU A 257 -19.08 0.83 -5.68
CA LEU A 257 -18.92 1.30 -7.05
C LEU A 257 -19.16 0.14 -8.04
N GLN A 258 -20.17 0.28 -8.90
CA GLN A 258 -20.65 -0.78 -9.79
C GLN A 258 -20.00 -0.74 -11.18
N GLY A 259 -19.74 0.46 -11.70
CA GLY A 259 -19.15 0.63 -13.03
C GLY A 259 -19.37 2.02 -13.63
N ALA A 260 -18.85 2.21 -14.84
CA ALA A 260 -18.96 3.47 -15.56
C ALA A 260 -20.43 3.79 -15.89
N PHE A 261 -20.74 5.07 -15.92
CA PHE A 261 -22.03 5.59 -16.34
C PHE A 261 -21.81 6.65 -17.43
N GLY A 262 -22.19 6.34 -18.67
CA GLY A 262 -22.05 7.27 -19.80
C GLY A 262 -20.60 7.57 -20.21
N MET A 263 -20.37 8.72 -20.87
CA MET A 263 -19.09 9.04 -21.53
C MET A 263 -18.20 10.05 -20.77
N GLU A 264 -18.68 10.62 -19.66
CA GLU A 264 -18.05 11.75 -18.96
C GLU A 264 -17.24 11.36 -17.72
N GLY A 265 -16.86 10.09 -17.56
CA GLY A 265 -16.16 9.61 -16.36
C GLY A 265 -17.06 9.60 -15.11
N LYS A 266 -18.39 9.61 -15.31
CA LYS A 266 -19.37 9.35 -14.27
C LYS A 266 -19.44 7.85 -14.00
N PHE A 267 -19.91 7.49 -12.83
CA PHE A 267 -20.00 6.11 -12.40
C PHE A 267 -21.16 5.89 -11.45
N ARG A 268 -21.66 4.66 -11.42
CA ARG A 268 -22.74 4.26 -10.54
C ARG A 268 -22.19 3.71 -9.23
N VAL A 269 -22.79 4.13 -8.14
CA VAL A 269 -22.56 3.64 -6.78
C VAL A 269 -23.88 3.09 -6.27
N SER A 270 -23.86 1.87 -5.74
CA SER A 270 -25.01 1.25 -5.10
C SER A 270 -24.83 1.33 -3.59
N PHE A 271 -25.83 1.82 -2.86
CA PHE A 271 -25.84 1.91 -1.40
C PHE A 271 -26.83 0.89 -0.86
N PRO A 272 -26.41 -0.34 -0.49
CA PRO A 272 -27.33 -1.38 -0.05
C PRO A 272 -28.18 -0.98 1.16
N GLY A 273 -27.61 -0.26 2.12
CA GLY A 273 -28.34 0.25 3.29
C GLY A 273 -29.27 1.45 3.01
N GLY A 274 -29.28 1.94 1.76
CA GLY A 274 -29.82 3.25 1.40
C GLY A 274 -28.92 4.38 1.88
N THR A 275 -28.95 5.51 1.18
CA THR A 275 -28.28 6.74 1.60
C THR A 275 -29.19 7.93 1.40
N THR A 276 -28.99 8.98 2.20
CA THR A 276 -29.69 10.27 2.06
C THR A 276 -28.85 11.33 1.35
N VAL A 277 -27.68 10.95 0.81
CA VAL A 277 -26.73 11.87 0.17
C VAL A 277 -27.38 12.68 -0.96
N GLY A 278 -27.22 13.99 -0.92
CA GLY A 278 -27.82 14.90 -1.91
C GLY A 278 -26.99 15.05 -3.19
N GLU A 279 -27.60 15.64 -4.23
CA GLU A 279 -26.85 16.07 -5.42
C GLU A 279 -25.82 17.16 -5.06
N GLY A 280 -24.60 17.05 -5.61
CA GLY A 280 -23.49 17.97 -5.34
C GLY A 280 -22.68 17.68 -4.08
N GLU A 281 -23.19 16.83 -3.18
CA GLU A 281 -22.47 16.38 -1.97
C GLU A 281 -21.26 15.49 -2.32
N ASP A 282 -20.34 15.37 -1.36
CA ASP A 282 -19.10 14.63 -1.53
C ASP A 282 -19.26 13.18 -1.09
N LEU A 283 -18.78 12.25 -1.92
CA LEU A 283 -18.50 10.88 -1.53
C LEU A 283 -16.99 10.69 -1.36
N VAL A 284 -16.61 9.85 -0.40
CA VAL A 284 -15.22 9.67 -0.01
C VAL A 284 -14.77 8.23 -0.23
N LEU A 285 -13.76 8.03 -1.08
CA LEU A 285 -13.06 6.78 -1.25
C LEU A 285 -11.88 6.74 -0.26
N LYS A 286 -11.99 5.92 0.79
CA LYS A 286 -10.90 5.66 1.75
C LYS A 286 -10.31 4.29 1.50
N PHE A 287 -8.99 4.19 1.30
CA PHE A 287 -8.31 2.91 1.06
C PHE A 287 -6.90 2.88 1.68
N LYS A 288 -6.41 1.67 1.97
CA LYS A 288 -5.05 1.40 2.43
C LYS A 288 -4.20 1.19 1.20
N ARG A 289 -3.04 1.84 1.17
CA ARG A 289 -2.02 1.67 0.15
C ARG A 289 -0.78 1.10 0.81
N ILE A 290 -0.50 -0.17 0.54
CA ILE A 290 0.71 -0.85 1.00
C ILE A 290 1.92 -0.27 0.28
N LYS A 291 2.97 0.02 1.05
CA LYS A 291 4.24 0.55 0.55
C LYS A 291 5.07 -0.60 -0.02
N GLY A 292 5.58 -0.42 -1.23
CA GLY A 292 6.37 -1.45 -1.93
C GLY A 292 5.54 -2.46 -2.72
N ASP A 293 4.22 -2.46 -2.56
CA ASP A 293 3.32 -3.26 -3.39
C ASP A 293 3.21 -2.67 -4.80
N LYS A 294 3.64 -3.45 -5.80
CA LYS A 294 3.61 -3.07 -7.23
C LYS A 294 2.22 -3.25 -7.85
N SER A 295 1.32 -3.99 -7.21
CA SER A 295 -0.02 -4.26 -7.72
C SER A 295 -0.90 -3.01 -7.71
N ASN A 296 -0.50 -1.96 -6.97
CA ASN A 296 -1.27 -0.74 -6.79
C ASN A 296 -2.70 -1.01 -6.27
N LYS A 297 -2.88 -2.10 -5.53
CA LYS A 297 -4.16 -2.48 -4.93
C LYS A 297 -4.64 -1.42 -3.94
N MET A 298 -5.96 -1.28 -3.86
CA MET A 298 -6.65 -0.39 -2.93
C MET A 298 -7.41 -1.28 -1.96
N GLU A 299 -6.88 -1.47 -0.76
CA GLU A 299 -7.52 -2.35 0.21
C GLU A 299 -8.54 -1.59 1.04
N GLN A 300 -9.70 -2.21 1.30
CA GLN A 300 -10.85 -1.64 2.03
C GLN A 300 -11.53 -2.72 2.89
N GLY A 301 -10.75 -3.66 3.42
CA GLY A 301 -11.26 -4.81 4.18
C GLY A 301 -11.99 -4.42 5.46
N TRP A 302 -11.66 -3.28 6.07
CA TRP A 302 -12.27 -2.77 7.31
C TRP A 302 -13.57 -1.99 7.09
N ILE A 303 -14.01 -1.79 5.84
CA ILE A 303 -15.28 -1.13 5.54
C ILE A 303 -16.29 -2.23 5.26
N GLU A 304 -17.24 -2.45 6.15
CA GLU A 304 -18.29 -3.45 5.93
C GLU A 304 -19.37 -2.87 5.04
N VAL A 305 -19.89 -3.70 4.12
CA VAL A 305 -21.02 -3.32 3.27
C VAL A 305 -22.27 -3.84 3.96
N PRO A 306 -23.23 -2.98 4.32
CA PRO A 306 -24.46 -3.42 4.97
C PRO A 306 -25.27 -4.32 4.03
N GLU A 307 -26.16 -5.13 4.60
CA GLU A 307 -27.17 -5.84 3.83
C GLU A 307 -28.13 -4.85 3.15
N ARG A 308 -28.86 -5.33 2.15
CA ARG A 308 -29.83 -4.48 1.45
C ARG A 308 -30.98 -4.14 2.39
N ALA A 309 -31.15 -2.86 2.70
CA ALA A 309 -32.28 -2.38 3.49
C ALA A 309 -33.60 -2.63 2.74
N ALA A 310 -34.63 -3.02 3.49
CA ALA A 310 -35.99 -3.11 2.98
C ALA A 310 -36.57 -1.71 2.79
N GLY A 311 -37.40 -1.55 1.77
CA GLY A 311 -38.00 -0.27 1.44
C GLY A 311 -38.99 -0.39 0.31
N GLU A 312 -39.92 0.56 0.28
CA GLU A 312 -40.91 0.69 -0.79
C GLU A 312 -40.54 1.85 -1.70
N ARG A 313 -40.62 1.62 -3.01
CA ARG A 313 -40.38 2.67 -4.01
C ARG A 313 -41.50 3.71 -3.93
N ILE A 314 -41.14 4.97 -3.75
CA ILE A 314 -42.09 6.09 -3.83
C ILE A 314 -42.34 6.36 -5.32
N LYS A 315 -43.56 6.07 -5.80
CA LYS A 315 -43.96 6.44 -7.15
C LYS A 315 -44.22 7.95 -7.15
N LYS A 316 -43.59 8.68 -8.06
CA LYS A 316 -44.07 10.01 -8.42
C LYS A 316 -45.30 9.80 -9.28
N ASP A 317 -46.44 10.33 -8.85
CA ASP A 317 -47.64 10.35 -9.67
C ASP A 317 -47.32 11.16 -10.93
N GLU A 318 -47.20 10.49 -12.07
CA GLU A 318 -47.15 11.15 -13.37
C GLU A 318 -48.54 11.74 -13.62
N GLU A 319 -48.63 13.07 -13.73
CA GLU A 319 -49.83 13.75 -14.23
C GLU A 319 -50.27 13.08 -15.55
N GLU A 320 -51.54 12.69 -15.57
CA GLU A 320 -52.19 12.00 -16.68
C GLU A 320 -52.06 12.81 -17.98
N ASP A 321 -51.32 12.29 -18.96
CA ASP A 321 -51.56 12.62 -20.38
C ASP A 321 -52.14 11.38 -21.09
N LEU A 322 -53.34 11.58 -21.62
CA LEU A 322 -54.24 10.57 -22.17
C LEU A 322 -53.75 10.09 -23.55
N GLY A 323 -53.60 8.78 -23.75
CA GLY A 323 -53.54 8.26 -25.13
C GLY A 323 -53.03 6.84 -25.30
N LYS A 324 -53.95 5.86 -25.25
CA LYS A 324 -53.71 4.41 -25.42
C LYS A 324 -53.01 4.04 -26.74
N GLY A 325 -52.05 3.13 -26.64
CA GLY A 325 -51.46 2.41 -27.78
C GLY A 325 -50.72 1.14 -27.35
N ASN A 326 -51.50 0.11 -27.05
CA ASN A 326 -51.11 -1.20 -26.50
C ASN A 326 -49.96 -1.91 -27.26
N LYS A 327 -48.88 -2.32 -26.58
CA LYS A 327 -48.06 -3.48 -27.00
C LYS A 327 -47.36 -4.17 -25.81
N LYS A 328 -47.92 -5.33 -25.46
CA LYS A 328 -47.33 -6.38 -24.60
C LYS A 328 -45.83 -6.60 -24.84
N LYS A 329 -45.03 -6.61 -23.77
CA LYS A 329 -43.70 -7.25 -23.72
C LYS A 329 -43.55 -7.87 -22.32
N LYS A 330 -43.99 -9.13 -22.14
CA LYS A 330 -43.12 -10.32 -22.02
C LYS A 330 -41.93 -10.09 -21.10
N GLU A 331 -42.07 -10.60 -19.88
CA GLU A 331 -40.99 -10.98 -19.00
C GLU A 331 -39.95 -11.80 -19.78
N GLY A 332 -38.71 -11.34 -19.71
CA GLY A 332 -37.56 -12.00 -20.29
C GLY A 332 -36.35 -11.45 -19.57
N ALA A 333 -35.69 -12.32 -18.80
CA ALA A 333 -34.41 -12.05 -18.17
C ALA A 333 -33.46 -11.38 -19.17
N HIS A 334 -32.85 -10.26 -18.79
CA HIS A 334 -31.77 -9.67 -19.56
C HIS A 334 -30.45 -10.35 -19.15
N PRO A 335 -29.79 -11.12 -20.03
CA PRO A 335 -28.38 -11.47 -19.84
C PRO A 335 -27.52 -10.19 -20.01
N PRO A 336 -26.28 -10.17 -19.50
CA PRO A 336 -25.38 -9.03 -19.67
C PRO A 336 -25.16 -8.73 -21.17
N PRO A 337 -24.93 -7.46 -21.56
CA PRO A 337 -24.67 -7.14 -22.96
C PRO A 337 -23.40 -7.88 -23.41
N PRO A 338 -23.42 -8.58 -24.56
CA PRO A 338 -22.25 -9.29 -25.03
C PRO A 338 -21.14 -8.30 -25.39
N SER A 339 -19.90 -8.65 -25.05
CA SER A 339 -18.72 -7.98 -25.63
C SER A 339 -18.69 -8.22 -27.14
N SER A 340 -18.03 -7.34 -27.89
CA SER A 340 -17.85 -7.49 -29.35
C SER A 340 -17.23 -8.83 -29.78
N ALA A 341 -16.60 -9.59 -28.87
CA ALA A 341 -16.10 -10.94 -29.14
C ALA A 341 -17.22 -11.92 -29.56
N ALA A 342 -18.47 -11.73 -29.12
CA ALA A 342 -19.57 -12.62 -29.47
C ALA A 342 -20.28 -12.28 -30.80
N ARG A 343 -19.83 -11.25 -31.54
CA ARG A 343 -20.40 -10.87 -32.84
C ARG A 343 -19.59 -11.52 -33.95
N GLY A 344 -20.18 -12.47 -34.68
CA GLY A 344 -19.48 -13.25 -35.72
C GLY A 344 -18.81 -12.40 -36.81
N GLU A 345 -19.41 -11.27 -37.21
CA GLU A 345 -18.83 -10.34 -38.18
C GLU A 345 -18.97 -8.90 -37.66
N LEU A 346 -17.85 -8.19 -37.53
CA LEU A 346 -17.79 -6.80 -37.09
C LEU A 346 -17.58 -5.92 -38.33
N VAL A 347 -18.42 -4.89 -38.51
CA VAL A 347 -18.37 -4.00 -39.69
C VAL A 347 -18.10 -2.57 -39.25
N GLY A 348 -17.13 -1.92 -39.88
CA GLY A 348 -16.73 -0.55 -39.64
C GLY A 348 -16.58 0.28 -40.91
N THR A 349 -16.22 1.55 -40.73
CA THR A 349 -16.01 2.52 -41.82
C THR A 349 -14.69 3.23 -41.65
N VAL A 350 -13.97 3.45 -42.75
CA VAL A 350 -12.74 4.24 -42.77
C VAL A 350 -13.08 5.73 -42.60
N ASP A 351 -12.72 6.31 -41.45
CA ASP A 351 -13.01 7.71 -41.11
C ASP A 351 -11.93 8.68 -41.61
N LYS A 352 -10.65 8.26 -41.62
CA LYS A 352 -9.53 9.18 -41.90
C LYS A 352 -8.28 8.45 -42.37
N ASP A 353 -7.63 8.98 -43.39
CA ASP A 353 -6.27 8.60 -43.80
C ASP A 353 -5.21 9.31 -42.93
N LYS A 354 -4.23 8.56 -42.45
CA LYS A 354 -3.10 9.05 -41.65
C LYS A 354 -1.76 9.00 -42.39
N GLY A 355 -1.73 8.56 -43.64
CA GLY A 355 -0.51 8.29 -44.40
C GLY A 355 0.16 6.97 -43.97
N ASP A 356 1.20 6.56 -44.70
CA ASP A 356 1.93 5.30 -44.47
C ASP A 356 1.01 4.06 -44.38
N SER A 357 0.06 4.00 -45.31
CA SER A 357 -0.98 2.96 -45.42
C SER A 357 -1.80 2.74 -44.14
N THR A 358 -1.85 3.73 -43.26
CA THR A 358 -2.54 3.65 -41.96
C THR A 358 -3.81 4.49 -41.97
N PHE A 359 -4.91 3.88 -41.56
CA PHE A 359 -6.25 4.48 -41.59
C PHE A 359 -6.92 4.39 -40.22
N ILE A 360 -7.78 5.34 -39.92
CA ILE A 360 -8.64 5.32 -38.74
C ILE A 360 -9.97 4.69 -39.13
N VAL A 361 -10.35 3.63 -38.45
CA VAL A 361 -11.62 2.94 -38.66
C VAL A 361 -12.52 3.13 -37.44
N SER A 362 -13.79 3.45 -37.67
CA SER A 362 -14.83 3.53 -36.64
C SER A 362 -15.88 2.45 -36.83
N GLY A 363 -16.61 2.11 -35.76
CA GLY A 363 -17.73 1.17 -35.82
C GLY A 363 -17.37 -0.32 -35.71
N LEU A 364 -16.09 -0.71 -35.88
CA LEU A 364 -15.63 -2.08 -35.64
C LEU A 364 -15.80 -2.50 -34.17
N PHE A 365 -15.60 -1.58 -33.24
CA PHE A 365 -15.67 -1.84 -31.80
C PHE A 365 -16.64 -0.87 -31.11
N LEU A 366 -17.25 -1.33 -30.02
CA LEU A 366 -17.97 -0.48 -29.07
C LEU A 366 -16.97 0.30 -28.21
N ALA A 367 -17.42 1.41 -27.63
CA ALA A 367 -16.59 2.23 -26.74
C ALA A 367 -16.11 1.47 -25.48
N SER A 368 -16.82 0.41 -25.07
CA SER A 368 -16.50 -0.47 -23.95
C SER A 368 -15.48 -1.56 -24.29
N ASP A 369 -15.16 -1.77 -25.57
CA ASP A 369 -14.31 -2.87 -26.01
C ASP A 369 -12.81 -2.55 -25.84
N ASN A 370 -12.06 -3.55 -25.41
CA ASN A 370 -10.61 -3.45 -25.32
C ASN A 370 -9.96 -3.79 -26.68
N VAL A 371 -9.85 -2.79 -27.55
CA VAL A 371 -9.25 -2.89 -28.89
C VAL A 371 -7.83 -3.50 -28.86
N LYS A 372 -7.10 -3.40 -27.74
CA LYS A 372 -5.77 -4.01 -27.60
C LYS A 372 -5.77 -5.54 -27.76
N LEU A 373 -6.89 -6.20 -27.48
CA LEU A 373 -7.05 -7.65 -27.63
C LEU A 373 -7.17 -8.10 -29.09
N PHE A 374 -7.38 -7.14 -30.01
CA PHE A 374 -7.58 -7.36 -31.44
C PHE A 374 -6.45 -6.78 -32.27
N VAL A 375 -5.32 -6.39 -31.66
CA VAL A 375 -4.12 -6.01 -32.40
C VAL A 375 -3.63 -7.21 -33.21
N ASP A 376 -3.19 -6.96 -34.43
CA ASP A 376 -2.78 -7.92 -35.47
C ASP A 376 -3.92 -8.72 -36.13
N GLU A 377 -5.16 -8.54 -35.70
CA GLU A 377 -6.33 -9.16 -36.33
C GLU A 377 -6.58 -8.64 -37.74
N LYS A 378 -7.03 -9.55 -38.62
CA LYS A 378 -7.24 -9.29 -40.04
C LYS A 378 -8.53 -8.51 -40.28
N VAL A 379 -8.42 -7.38 -40.96
CA VAL A 379 -9.52 -6.53 -41.41
C VAL A 379 -9.56 -6.54 -42.93
N GLU A 380 -10.71 -6.88 -43.51
CA GLU A 380 -10.90 -6.97 -44.96
C GLU A 380 -11.83 -5.85 -45.44
N ARG A 381 -11.57 -5.27 -46.62
CA ARG A 381 -12.52 -4.36 -47.26
C ARG A 381 -13.68 -5.14 -47.87
N LEU A 382 -14.89 -4.59 -47.75
CA LEU A 382 -16.09 -5.19 -48.37
C LEU A 382 -16.13 -4.98 -49.89
N GLU A 383 -15.51 -3.91 -50.39
CA GLU A 383 -15.47 -3.57 -51.82
C GLU A 383 -14.04 -3.19 -52.23
N GLY A 384 -13.59 -3.68 -53.38
CA GLY A 384 -12.33 -3.26 -54.01
C GLY A 384 -11.05 -4.01 -53.63
N GLY A 385 -11.13 -5.08 -52.83
CA GLY A 385 -9.96 -5.85 -52.41
C GLY A 385 -9.04 -5.08 -51.47
N GLY A 386 -8.31 -5.80 -50.62
CA GLY A 386 -7.34 -5.21 -49.70
C GLY A 386 -7.49 -5.73 -48.28
N ASP A 387 -6.43 -6.38 -47.82
CA ASP A 387 -6.29 -6.87 -46.47
C ASP A 387 -5.50 -5.86 -45.62
N GLY A 388 -5.93 -5.72 -44.37
CA GLY A 388 -5.26 -4.90 -43.38
C GLY A 388 -5.27 -5.54 -42.02
N ARG A 389 -4.58 -4.91 -41.07
CA ARG A 389 -4.50 -5.36 -39.69
C ARG A 389 -4.71 -4.22 -38.71
N VAL A 390 -5.39 -4.51 -37.61
CA VAL A 390 -5.50 -3.56 -36.50
C VAL A 390 -4.13 -3.39 -35.86
N ILE A 391 -3.58 -2.17 -35.84
CA ILE A 391 -2.26 -1.92 -35.27
C ILE A 391 -2.31 -1.28 -33.87
N ALA A 392 -3.36 -0.52 -33.58
CA ALA A 392 -3.50 0.16 -32.28
C ALA A 392 -4.92 0.71 -32.06
N PRO A 393 -5.35 0.89 -30.80
CA PRO A 393 -6.52 1.73 -30.50
C PRO A 393 -6.29 3.19 -30.94
N PHE A 394 -7.37 3.87 -31.32
CA PHE A 394 -7.31 5.29 -31.69
C PHE A 394 -8.46 6.09 -31.05
N GLY A 395 -8.13 7.08 -30.21
CA GLY A 395 -9.13 8.01 -29.66
C GLY A 395 -10.19 7.35 -28.76
N LYS A 396 -11.39 7.94 -28.73
CA LYS A 396 -12.57 7.47 -27.97
C LYS A 396 -13.67 7.05 -28.95
N ALA A 397 -14.52 6.10 -28.57
CA ALA A 397 -15.63 5.51 -29.36
C ALA A 397 -15.31 4.26 -30.19
N GLY A 398 -14.44 3.37 -29.71
CA GLY A 398 -14.19 2.08 -30.38
C GLY A 398 -13.53 2.22 -31.76
N LYS A 399 -12.83 3.34 -31.99
CA LYS A 399 -12.04 3.54 -33.20
C LYS A 399 -10.66 2.89 -33.05
N CYS A 400 -10.15 2.38 -34.15
CA CYS A 400 -8.84 1.75 -34.21
C CYS A 400 -8.04 2.27 -35.39
N LYS A 401 -6.72 2.11 -35.32
CA LYS A 401 -5.84 2.25 -36.46
C LYS A 401 -5.75 0.90 -37.16
N VAL A 402 -5.96 0.90 -38.47
CA VAL A 402 -5.77 -0.27 -39.33
C VAL A 402 -4.71 0.07 -40.36
N LYS A 403 -3.71 -0.80 -40.52
CA LYS A 403 -2.71 -0.68 -41.59
C LYS A 403 -3.11 -1.63 -42.72
N PHE A 404 -3.29 -1.11 -43.92
CA PHE A 404 -3.61 -1.91 -45.12
C PHE A 404 -2.34 -2.20 -45.92
N GLU A 405 -2.29 -3.38 -46.54
CA GLU A 405 -1.13 -3.80 -47.36
C GLU A 405 -1.17 -3.17 -48.76
N GLU A 406 -2.34 -2.79 -49.25
CA GLU A 406 -2.54 -2.13 -50.56
C GLU A 406 -2.87 -0.64 -50.43
N SER A 407 -2.39 0.17 -51.36
CA SER A 407 -2.42 1.64 -51.32
C SER A 407 -3.72 2.29 -51.83
N VAL A 408 -4.74 1.51 -52.20
CA VAL A 408 -5.99 2.03 -52.80
C VAL A 408 -7.17 1.99 -51.81
N VAL A 409 -6.97 2.49 -50.58
CA VAL A 409 -8.02 2.63 -49.56
C VAL A 409 -8.48 4.08 -49.49
N LYS A 410 -9.80 4.31 -49.51
CA LYS A 410 -10.40 5.64 -49.46
C LYS A 410 -11.17 5.85 -48.16
N VAL A 411 -11.21 7.10 -47.71
CA VAL A 411 -12.10 7.52 -46.62
C VAL A 411 -13.55 7.30 -47.05
N GLY A 412 -14.32 6.61 -46.21
CA GLY A 412 -15.69 6.18 -46.50
C GLY A 412 -15.84 4.67 -46.78
N ASP A 413 -14.74 3.96 -47.07
CA ASP A 413 -14.79 2.53 -47.37
C ASP A 413 -15.30 1.70 -46.17
N LYS A 414 -16.09 0.67 -46.47
CA LYS A 414 -16.58 -0.28 -45.47
C LYS A 414 -15.59 -1.42 -45.31
N VAL A 415 -15.33 -1.77 -44.06
CA VAL A 415 -14.38 -2.81 -43.67
C VAL A 415 -15.06 -3.79 -42.72
N ARG A 416 -14.62 -5.05 -42.75
CA ARG A 416 -15.10 -6.10 -41.87
C ARG A 416 -13.96 -6.79 -41.15
N MET A 417 -14.24 -7.31 -39.97
CA MET A 417 -13.34 -8.15 -39.19
C MET A 417 -14.14 -9.35 -38.69
N LYS A 418 -13.57 -10.56 -38.77
CA LYS A 418 -14.20 -11.72 -38.15
C LYS A 418 -14.10 -11.58 -36.63
N GLY A 419 -15.22 -11.77 -35.93
CA GLY A 419 -15.24 -11.87 -34.48
C GLY A 419 -14.43 -13.08 -34.01
N LYS A 420 -13.92 -13.02 -32.78
CA LYS A 420 -12.97 -13.99 -32.23
C LYS A 420 -13.64 -14.97 -31.29
#